data_AF-A0A4P7C2Q5-F1
#
_entry.id   AF-A0A4P7C2Q5-F1
#
_cell.length_a   1.000
_cell.length_b   1.000
_cell.length_c   1.000
_cell.angle_alpha   90.00
_cell.angle_beta   90.00
_cell.angle_gamma   90.00
#
_symmetry.space_group_name_H-M   'P 1'
#
loop_
_entity.id
_entity.type
_entity.pdbx_description
1 polymer ?
#
loop_
_entity_poly.entity_id
_entity_poly.type
_entity_poly.pdbx_seq_one_letter_code
_entity_poly.pdbx_strand_id
1 'polypeptide(L)'
;MSKMAALGQRISVALTWLILGGCVSQIPSLIRQPLLENPSLHAVREDIAYYRGSEVRWGGAIARIQHQKETTVIEIIAQELGAEGRPKETDLSPGRFLVRIDGFLDPTFYRAGRDITVYGTVAEGVTSRSGEPLFPLVQVKTYYLWRPRDYPPSYYPYPYWKPRGYY
;
A
#
# COMPACT_ATOMS: atom_id res chain seq x y z
N MET A 1 -38.78 -41.64 -27.73
CA MET A 1 -38.54 -40.19 -27.52
C MET A 1 -37.95 -39.86 -26.12
N SER A 2 -37.19 -40.76 -25.46
CA SER A 2 -36.73 -40.53 -24.07
C SER A 2 -35.22 -40.33 -23.87
N LYS A 3 -34.39 -40.50 -24.93
CA LYS A 3 -32.92 -40.39 -24.82
C LYS A 3 -32.35 -38.99 -25.13
N MET A 4 -33.10 -38.14 -25.86
CA MET A 4 -32.64 -36.80 -26.24
C MET A 4 -32.71 -35.78 -25.09
N ALA A 5 -33.61 -35.97 -24.13
CA ALA A 5 -33.74 -35.10 -22.97
C ALA A 5 -32.57 -35.24 -21.97
N ALA A 6 -32.06 -36.46 -21.79
CA ALA A 6 -30.98 -36.74 -20.85
C ALA A 6 -29.61 -36.18 -21.30
N LEU A 7 -29.39 -36.05 -22.62
CA LEU A 7 -28.17 -35.46 -23.17
C LEU A 7 -28.17 -33.93 -22.99
N GLY A 8 -29.30 -33.27 -23.24
CA GLY A 8 -29.45 -31.82 -23.01
C GLY A 8 -29.30 -31.44 -21.54
N GLN A 9 -29.85 -32.24 -20.63
CA GLN A 9 -29.76 -31.99 -19.19
C GLN A 9 -28.33 -32.16 -18.63
N ARG A 10 -27.53 -33.06 -19.21
CA ARG A 10 -26.11 -33.23 -18.86
C ARG A 10 -25.24 -32.08 -19.39
N ILE A 11 -25.58 -31.52 -20.56
CA ILE A 11 -24.88 -30.36 -21.14
C ILE A 11 -25.20 -29.09 -20.35
N SER A 12 -26.45 -28.90 -19.91
CA SER A 12 -26.86 -27.74 -19.11
C SER A 12 -26.20 -27.69 -17.73
N VAL A 13 -25.98 -28.83 -17.06
CA VAL A 13 -25.28 -28.86 -15.77
C VAL A 13 -23.79 -28.57 -15.92
N ALA A 14 -23.15 -29.05 -17.00
CA ALA A 14 -21.74 -28.78 -17.28
C ALA A 14 -21.46 -27.29 -17.59
N LEU A 15 -22.38 -26.62 -18.29
CA LEU A 15 -22.25 -25.20 -18.65
C LEU A 15 -22.44 -24.25 -17.46
N THR A 16 -23.18 -24.68 -16.43
CA THR A 16 -23.47 -23.88 -15.23
C THR A 16 -22.31 -23.85 -14.23
N TRP A 17 -21.38 -24.82 -14.29
CA TRP A 17 -20.18 -24.83 -13.44
C TRP A 17 -19.08 -23.88 -13.92
N LEU A 18 -19.15 -23.37 -15.15
CA LEU A 18 -18.09 -22.53 -15.73
C LEU A 18 -18.14 -21.05 -15.32
N ILE A 19 -19.16 -20.64 -14.56
CA ILE A 19 -19.42 -19.23 -14.20
C ILE A 19 -19.02 -18.86 -12.77
N LEU A 20 -18.30 -19.73 -12.07
CA LEU A 20 -17.62 -19.41 -10.80
C LEU A 20 -16.37 -18.55 -11.09
N GLY A 21 -16.58 -17.38 -11.69
CA GLY A 21 -15.58 -16.33 -11.81
C GLY A 21 -15.24 -15.80 -10.43
N GLY A 22 -14.17 -16.31 -9.84
CA GLY A 22 -13.65 -15.82 -8.57
C GLY A 22 -13.32 -14.33 -8.68
N CYS A 23 -13.68 -13.57 -7.64
CA CYS A 23 -13.30 -12.17 -7.52
C CYS A 23 -11.77 -12.03 -7.59
N VAL A 24 -11.24 -11.61 -8.75
CA VAL A 24 -9.85 -11.19 -8.88
C VAL A 24 -9.66 -10.01 -7.93
N SER A 25 -8.98 -10.27 -6.83
CA SER A 25 -8.65 -9.20 -5.89
C SER A 25 -7.68 -8.24 -6.58
N GLN A 26 -8.06 -6.95 -6.59
CA GLN A 26 -7.44 -5.87 -7.37
C GLN A 26 -6.01 -5.50 -6.93
N ILE A 27 -5.47 -6.15 -5.88
CA ILE A 27 -4.11 -5.90 -5.37
C ILE A 27 -3.09 -6.67 -6.23
N PRO A 28 -2.10 -5.99 -6.84
CA PRO A 28 -1.05 -6.64 -7.63
C PRO A 28 -0.31 -7.74 -6.84
N SER A 29 0.10 -8.81 -7.52
CA SER A 29 0.78 -9.95 -6.88
C SER A 29 2.08 -9.54 -6.18
N LEU A 30 2.88 -8.67 -6.80
CA LEU A 30 4.11 -8.09 -6.25
C LEU A 30 3.88 -7.26 -4.98
N ILE A 31 2.66 -6.74 -4.80
CA ILE A 31 2.27 -6.04 -3.57
C ILE A 31 1.74 -7.02 -2.53
N ARG A 32 0.98 -8.04 -2.93
CA ARG A 32 0.35 -8.96 -1.99
C ARG A 32 1.34 -9.94 -1.38
N GLN A 33 2.21 -10.51 -2.20
CA GLN A 33 3.12 -11.58 -1.79
C GLN A 33 4.35 -10.99 -1.09
N PRO A 34 4.85 -11.65 -0.03
CA PRO A 34 6.12 -11.26 0.57
C PRO A 34 7.26 -11.47 -0.43
N LEU A 35 8.22 -10.55 -0.40
CA LEU A 35 9.47 -10.66 -1.15
C LEU A 35 10.48 -11.45 -0.32
N LEU A 36 11.06 -12.51 -0.89
CA LEU A 36 11.97 -13.42 -0.19
C LEU A 36 13.20 -12.69 0.35
N GLU A 37 13.84 -11.90 -0.51
CA GLU A 37 14.95 -11.01 -0.15
C GLU A 37 14.43 -9.58 -0.13
N ASN A 38 14.06 -9.11 1.06
CA ASN A 38 13.56 -7.75 1.26
C ASN A 38 14.45 -7.05 2.30
N PRO A 39 15.55 -6.39 1.87
CA PRO A 39 16.43 -5.71 2.81
C PRO A 39 15.64 -4.68 3.62
N SER A 40 15.95 -4.61 4.91
CA SER A 40 15.24 -3.68 5.80
C SER A 40 15.60 -2.23 5.45
N LEU A 41 14.68 -1.30 5.70
CA LEU A 41 14.95 0.12 5.50
C LEU A 41 16.20 0.58 6.25
N HIS A 42 16.39 0.06 7.47
CA HIS A 42 17.58 0.36 8.26
C HIS A 42 18.85 -0.11 7.55
N ALA A 43 18.90 -1.35 7.09
CA ALA A 43 20.08 -1.90 6.41
C ALA A 43 20.42 -1.10 5.14
N VAL A 44 19.40 -0.75 4.33
CA VAL A 44 19.61 0.05 3.12
C VAL A 44 20.10 1.47 3.44
N ARG A 45 19.63 2.07 4.54
CA ARG A 45 20.07 3.40 4.95
C ARG A 45 21.54 3.44 5.39
N GLU A 46 22.03 2.38 6.03
CA GLU A 46 23.44 2.28 6.45
C GLU A 46 24.39 2.22 5.24
N ASP A 47 23.97 1.56 4.14
CA ASP A 47 24.79 1.47 2.92
C ASP A 47 23.93 1.43 1.64
N ILE A 48 23.44 2.59 1.22
CA ILE A 48 22.61 2.71 0.01
C ILE A 48 23.37 2.23 -1.25
N ALA A 49 24.68 2.45 -1.30
CA ALA A 49 25.49 2.09 -2.45
C ALA A 49 25.56 0.57 -2.63
N TYR A 50 25.73 -0.18 -1.54
CA TYR A 50 25.73 -1.64 -1.55
C TYR A 50 24.38 -2.23 -1.99
N TYR A 51 23.27 -1.68 -1.48
CA TYR A 51 21.92 -2.17 -1.81
C TYR A 51 21.36 -1.60 -3.11
N ARG A 52 22.11 -0.79 -3.86
CA ARG A 52 21.63 -0.21 -5.13
C ARG A 52 21.23 -1.31 -6.10
N GLY A 53 20.04 -1.20 -6.67
CA GLY A 53 19.47 -2.18 -7.60
C GLY A 53 18.74 -3.34 -6.92
N SER A 54 18.90 -3.53 -5.60
CA SER A 54 18.14 -4.55 -4.86
C SER A 54 16.65 -4.27 -4.91
N GLU A 55 15.86 -5.32 -5.05
CA GLU A 55 14.41 -5.22 -5.00
C GLU A 55 13.93 -5.06 -3.56
N VAL A 56 12.90 -4.23 -3.38
CA VAL A 56 12.28 -3.98 -2.08
C VAL A 56 10.77 -3.95 -2.21
N ARG A 57 10.10 -4.45 -1.16
CA ARG A 57 8.66 -4.29 -0.95
C ARG A 57 8.43 -3.58 0.38
N TRP A 58 8.24 -2.27 0.32
CA TRP A 58 8.06 -1.40 1.48
C TRP A 58 6.73 -0.66 1.41
N GLY A 59 6.27 -0.13 2.53
CA GLY A 59 5.07 0.68 2.57
C GLY A 59 4.94 1.44 3.88
N GLY A 60 3.85 2.18 3.97
CA GLY A 60 3.57 3.02 5.12
C GLY A 60 2.59 4.13 4.79
N ALA A 61 2.58 5.16 5.64
CA ALA A 61 1.74 6.32 5.45
C ALA A 61 2.46 7.38 4.61
N ILE A 62 1.77 7.94 3.61
CA ILE A 62 2.26 9.09 2.85
C ILE A 62 2.46 10.26 3.83
N ALA A 63 3.66 10.83 3.86
CA ALA A 63 3.95 12.06 4.60
C ALA A 63 3.85 13.29 3.70
N ARG A 64 4.36 13.18 2.46
CA ARG A 64 4.40 14.30 1.52
C ARG A 64 4.46 13.81 0.08
N ILE A 65 3.90 14.60 -0.83
CA ILE A 65 3.95 14.39 -2.28
C ILE A 65 4.53 15.62 -2.96
N GLN A 66 5.37 15.42 -3.97
CA GLN A 66 5.97 16.48 -4.78
C GLN A 66 5.93 16.07 -6.25
N HIS A 67 5.42 16.96 -7.10
CA HIS A 67 5.51 16.80 -8.53
C HIS A 67 6.81 17.39 -9.06
N GLN A 68 7.46 16.62 -9.92
CA GLN A 68 8.53 17.08 -10.79
C GLN A 68 7.99 17.16 -12.22
N LYS A 69 8.83 17.55 -13.19
CA LYS A 69 8.41 17.70 -14.59
C LYS A 69 7.76 16.43 -15.16
N GLU A 70 8.33 15.26 -14.88
CA GLU A 70 7.93 13.98 -15.49
C GLU A 70 7.67 12.88 -14.45
N THR A 71 7.92 13.15 -13.16
CA THR A 71 7.81 12.16 -12.09
C THR A 71 7.13 12.74 -10.87
N THR A 72 6.61 11.86 -10.03
CA THR A 72 6.10 12.19 -8.70
C THR A 72 7.00 11.55 -7.66
N VAL A 73 7.51 12.37 -6.73
CA VAL A 73 8.28 11.92 -5.58
C VAL A 73 7.39 11.93 -4.34
N ILE A 74 7.24 10.78 -3.71
CA ILE A 74 6.47 10.63 -2.47
C ILE A 74 7.43 10.30 -1.34
N GLU A 75 7.23 10.96 -0.22
CA GLU A 75 7.92 10.69 1.03
C GLU A 75 6.99 9.89 1.93
N ILE A 76 7.45 8.72 2.39
CA ILE A 76 6.64 7.75 3.12
C ILE A 76 7.26 7.51 4.49
N ILE A 77 6.43 7.56 5.54
CA ILE A 77 6.78 7.06 6.87
C ILE A 77 6.61 5.55 6.84
N ALA A 78 7.73 4.82 6.89
CA ALA A 78 7.70 3.37 6.79
C ALA A 78 6.95 2.75 7.96
N GLN A 79 6.20 1.69 7.66
CA GLN A 79 5.52 0.84 8.63
C GLN A 79 5.69 -0.62 8.20
N GLU A 80 5.63 -1.54 9.16
CA GLU A 80 5.60 -2.96 8.84
C GLU A 80 4.40 -3.30 7.96
N LEU A 81 4.58 -4.24 7.03
CA LEU A 81 3.49 -4.72 6.19
C LEU A 81 2.76 -5.89 6.85
N GLY A 82 1.43 -5.91 6.74
CA GLY A 82 0.58 -7.05 7.07
C GLY A 82 0.65 -8.15 6.00
N ALA A 83 -0.15 -9.20 6.20
CA ALA A 83 -0.15 -10.40 5.37
C ALA A 83 -0.48 -10.09 3.90
N GLU A 84 -1.45 -9.22 3.63
CA GLU A 84 -1.82 -8.80 2.27
C GLU A 84 -0.94 -7.68 1.71
N GLY A 85 0.10 -7.25 2.44
CA GLY A 85 0.98 -6.15 2.05
C GLY A 85 0.48 -4.77 2.45
N ARG A 86 -0.65 -4.64 3.17
CA ARG A 86 -1.11 -3.35 3.72
C ARG A 86 -0.23 -2.91 4.88
N PRO A 87 0.17 -1.63 5.00
CA PRO A 87 0.86 -1.14 6.18
C PRO A 87 0.06 -1.42 7.46
N LYS A 88 0.73 -1.86 8.52
CA LYS A 88 0.12 -2.00 9.85
C LYS A 88 -0.07 -0.62 10.46
N GLU A 89 -1.15 -0.48 11.22
CA GLU A 89 -1.44 0.74 11.95
C GLU A 89 -0.67 0.71 13.26
N THR A 90 0.45 1.43 13.27
CA THR A 90 1.37 1.50 14.40
C THR A 90 2.10 2.84 14.37
N ASP A 91 2.43 3.33 15.56
CA ASP A 91 3.28 4.51 15.76
C ASP A 91 4.78 4.16 15.63
N LEU A 92 5.10 2.87 15.52
CA LEU A 92 6.47 2.41 15.32
C LEU A 92 6.87 2.57 13.85
N SER A 93 7.90 3.37 13.60
CA SER A 93 8.45 3.57 12.26
C SER A 93 9.97 3.30 12.24
N PRO A 94 10.47 2.46 11.31
CA PRO A 94 11.91 2.31 11.10
C PRO A 94 12.54 3.54 10.42
N GLY A 95 11.73 4.51 9.99
CA GLY A 95 12.20 5.76 9.40
C GLY A 95 11.37 6.18 8.18
N ARG A 96 11.97 7.02 7.33
CA ARG A 96 11.32 7.54 6.12
C ARG A 96 12.14 7.14 4.90
N PHE A 97 11.45 6.95 3.79
CA PHE A 97 12.06 6.70 2.49
C PHE A 97 11.33 7.47 1.42
N LEU A 98 12.01 7.68 0.31
CA LEU A 98 11.46 8.31 -0.87
C LEU A 98 11.09 7.25 -1.89
N VAL A 99 10.05 7.52 -2.65
CA VAL A 99 9.70 6.73 -3.83
C VAL A 99 9.57 7.68 -5.02
N ARG A 100 10.09 7.25 -6.17
CA ARG A 100 9.89 7.94 -7.45
C ARG A 100 8.98 7.10 -8.32
N ILE A 101 7.89 7.71 -8.76
CA ILE A 101 6.90 7.13 -9.67
C ILE A 101 6.91 7.96 -10.95
N ASP A 102 6.97 7.29 -12.09
CA ASP A 102 6.93 7.97 -13.38
C ASP A 102 5.51 8.48 -13.66
N GLY A 103 5.42 9.73 -14.12
CA GLY A 103 4.15 10.41 -14.35
C GLY A 103 3.58 11.18 -13.15
N PHE A 104 2.34 11.59 -13.32
CA PHE A 104 1.61 12.45 -12.38
C PHE A 104 0.63 11.63 -11.53
N LEU A 105 0.61 11.88 -10.22
CA LEU A 105 -0.39 11.32 -9.30
C LEU A 105 -1.24 12.44 -8.70
N ASP A 106 -2.56 12.31 -8.74
CA ASP A 106 -3.46 13.35 -8.23
C ASP A 106 -3.37 13.50 -6.70
N PRO A 107 -2.96 14.68 -6.17
CA PRO A 107 -2.86 14.94 -4.72
C PRO A 107 -4.16 14.74 -3.96
N THR A 108 -5.32 14.80 -4.62
CA THR A 108 -6.62 14.55 -4.01
C THR A 108 -6.69 13.14 -3.44
N PHE A 109 -6.10 12.17 -4.14
CA PHE A 109 -6.05 10.77 -3.70
C PHE A 109 -4.76 10.45 -2.95
N TYR A 110 -3.61 10.89 -3.45
CA TYR A 110 -2.28 10.62 -2.89
C TYR A 110 -1.85 11.70 -1.89
N ARG A 111 -2.64 11.83 -0.82
CA ARG A 111 -2.43 12.81 0.26
C ARG A 111 -1.83 12.21 1.51
N ALA A 112 -1.34 13.08 2.40
CA ALA A 112 -0.79 12.69 3.69
C ALA A 112 -1.76 11.79 4.50
N GLY A 113 -1.19 10.82 5.22
CA GLY A 113 -1.93 9.84 6.03
C GLY A 113 -2.54 8.67 5.26
N ARG A 114 -2.43 8.65 3.92
CA ARG A 114 -2.89 7.50 3.12
C ARG A 114 -1.87 6.37 3.17
N ASP A 115 -2.37 5.17 3.41
CA ASP A 115 -1.61 3.92 3.31
C ASP A 115 -1.22 3.64 1.85
N ILE A 116 0.07 3.41 1.60
CA ILE A 116 0.60 2.99 0.30
C ILE A 116 1.63 1.87 0.48
N THR A 117 1.65 0.92 -0.45
CA THR A 117 2.70 -0.09 -0.56
C THR A 117 3.33 0.01 -1.93
N VAL A 118 4.65 -0.10 -1.98
CA VAL A 118 5.44 -0.05 -3.22
C VAL A 118 6.29 -1.30 -3.35
N TYR A 119 6.52 -1.69 -4.58
CA TYR A 119 7.53 -2.64 -4.99
C TYR A 119 8.39 -1.99 -6.07
N GLY A 120 9.71 -2.09 -5.91
CA GLY A 120 10.64 -1.42 -6.79
C GLY A 120 12.08 -1.76 -6.47
N THR A 121 13.00 -0.96 -6.98
CA THR A 121 14.44 -1.13 -6.79
C THR A 121 15.03 0.04 -6.04
N VAL A 122 15.95 -0.23 -5.11
CA VAL A 122 16.73 0.81 -4.44
C VAL A 122 17.53 1.58 -5.51
N ALA A 123 17.33 2.88 -5.53
CA ALA A 123 18.04 3.82 -6.37
C ALA A 123 19.06 4.60 -5.53
N GLU A 124 19.81 5.46 -6.21
CA GLU A 124 20.70 6.39 -5.54
C GLU A 124 19.91 7.34 -4.62
N GLY A 125 20.38 7.49 -3.39
CA GLY A 125 19.76 8.38 -2.40
C GLY A 125 19.74 9.83 -2.89
N VAL A 126 18.71 10.59 -2.50
CA VAL A 126 18.64 12.03 -2.82
C VAL A 126 19.36 12.81 -1.74
N THR A 127 20.44 13.52 -2.08
CA THR A 127 21.14 14.43 -1.16
C THR A 127 20.19 15.50 -0.67
N SER A 128 19.98 15.58 0.64
CA SER A 128 19.33 16.74 1.22
C SER A 128 20.22 17.96 1.02
N ARG A 129 19.65 19.07 0.54
CA ARG A 129 20.35 20.37 0.47
C ARG A 129 20.84 20.86 1.83
N SER A 130 20.30 20.31 2.94
CA SER A 130 20.65 20.69 4.31
C SER A 130 21.75 19.84 4.95
N GLY A 131 22.35 18.88 4.25
CA GLY A 131 23.34 17.96 4.83
C GLY A 131 22.72 16.89 5.75
N GLU A 132 21.39 16.76 5.76
CA GLU A 132 20.69 15.66 6.42
C GLU A 132 20.96 14.29 5.78
N PRO A 133 20.80 13.18 6.54
CA PRO A 133 21.02 11.83 6.02
C PRO A 133 20.22 11.57 4.76
N LEU A 134 20.84 10.87 3.80
CA LEU A 134 20.19 10.42 2.58
C LEU A 134 18.99 9.54 2.92
N PHE A 135 17.79 9.94 2.53
CA PHE A 135 16.66 9.01 2.51
C PHE A 135 16.89 8.00 1.38
N PRO A 136 16.81 6.69 1.66
CA PRO A 136 16.77 5.70 0.60
C PRO A 136 15.68 6.04 -0.39
N LEU A 137 16.01 5.98 -1.69
CA LEU A 137 15.07 6.21 -2.76
C LEU A 137 14.74 4.87 -3.41
N VAL A 138 13.45 4.63 -3.66
CA VAL A 138 12.99 3.47 -4.44
C VAL A 138 12.46 3.97 -5.77
N GLN A 139 13.03 3.47 -6.88
CA GLN A 139 12.40 3.59 -8.19
C GLN A 139 11.28 2.56 -8.28
N VAL A 140 10.04 3.02 -8.41
CA VAL A 140 8.86 2.17 -8.29
C VAL A 140 8.60 1.41 -9.59
N LYS A 141 8.40 0.09 -9.47
CA LYS A 141 7.91 -0.78 -10.55
C LYS A 141 6.40 -1.00 -10.45
N THR A 142 5.90 -1.12 -9.22
CA THR A 142 4.46 -1.27 -8.96
C THR A 142 4.13 -0.69 -7.59
N TYR A 143 2.92 -0.18 -7.43
CA TYR A 143 2.44 0.34 -6.17
C TYR A 143 0.95 0.09 -6.00
N TYR A 144 0.47 0.23 -4.78
CA TYR A 144 -0.94 0.13 -4.46
C TYR A 144 -1.30 1.13 -3.37
N LEU A 145 -2.23 2.04 -3.69
CA LEU A 145 -2.82 2.98 -2.74
C LEU A 145 -4.02 2.30 -2.07
N TRP A 146 -3.96 2.11 -0.76
CA TRP A 146 -5.02 1.45 -0.04
C TRP A 146 -6.23 2.36 0.14
N ARG A 147 -7.42 1.76 0.19
CA ARG A 147 -8.63 2.47 0.58
C ARG A 147 -8.47 3.03 2.00
N PRO A 148 -9.06 4.19 2.31
CA PRO A 148 -9.12 4.68 3.68
C PRO A 148 -9.61 3.58 4.64
N ARG A 149 -9.13 3.60 5.88
CA ARG A 149 -9.66 2.72 6.91
C ARG A 149 -11.02 3.24 7.32
N ASP A 150 -12.03 2.37 7.26
CA ASP A 150 -13.34 2.66 7.81
C ASP A 150 -13.25 2.41 9.31
N TYR A 151 -13.04 3.48 10.09
CA TYR A 151 -13.24 3.37 11.53
C TYR A 151 -14.73 3.44 11.80
N PRO A 152 -15.31 2.51 12.58
CA PRO A 152 -16.64 2.74 13.11
C PRO A 152 -16.60 4.08 13.88
N PRO A 153 -17.66 4.91 13.80
CA PRO A 153 -17.71 6.15 14.56
C PRO A 153 -17.40 5.82 16.02
N SER A 154 -16.37 6.45 16.57
CA SER A 154 -15.97 6.20 17.95
C SER A 154 -17.17 6.51 18.84
N TYR A 155 -17.73 5.49 19.48
CA TYR A 155 -18.78 5.69 20.47
C TYR A 155 -18.12 6.33 21.69
N TYR A 156 -18.04 7.66 21.72
CA TYR A 156 -17.79 8.39 22.96
C TYR A 156 -19.10 8.33 23.75
N PRO A 157 -19.18 7.58 24.86
CA PRO A 157 -20.30 7.73 25.76
C PRO A 157 -20.12 9.10 26.40
N TYR A 158 -20.87 10.10 25.93
CA TYR A 158 -20.97 11.39 26.60
C TYR A 158 -21.43 11.13 28.04
N PRO A 159 -20.66 11.51 29.08
CA PRO A 159 -21.15 11.47 30.44
C PRO A 159 -22.23 12.55 30.55
N TYR A 160 -23.48 12.10 30.66
CA TYR A 160 -24.65 12.95 30.77
C TYR A 160 -24.72 13.55 32.17
N TRP A 161 -23.91 14.58 32.44
CA TRP A 161 -24.04 15.39 33.65
C TRP A 161 -25.20 16.39 33.43
N LYS A 162 -26.38 16.05 33.93
CA LYS A 162 -27.49 17.03 34.03
C LYS A 162 -27.08 18.12 35.03
N PRO A 163 -27.11 19.42 34.66
CA PRO A 163 -27.08 20.48 35.66
C PRO A 163 -28.36 20.38 36.49
N ARG A 164 -28.23 20.19 37.82
CA ARG A 164 -29.38 20.38 38.72
C ARG A 164 -29.70 21.87 38.71
N GLY A 165 -30.86 22.22 38.16
CA GLY A 165 -31.36 23.58 38.16
C GLY A 165 -31.53 24.09 39.59
N TYR A 166 -31.06 25.32 39.82
CA TYR A 166 -31.42 26.10 41.00
C TYR A 166 -32.77 26.75 40.73
N TYR A 167 -33.75 26.48 41.59
CA TYR A 167 -34.91 27.34 41.83
C TYR A 167 -34.63 28.15 43.09
#